data_AF-A0YQW7-F1
#
_entry.id   AF-A0YQW7-F1
#
_cell.length_a   1.000
_cell.length_b   1.000
_cell.length_c   1.000
_cell.angle_alpha   90.00
_cell.angle_beta   90.00
_cell.angle_gamma   90.00
#
_symmetry.space_group_name_H-M   'P 1'
#
loop_
_entity.id
_entity.type
_entity.pdbx_description
1 polymer ?
#
loop_
_entity_poly.entity_id
_entity_poly.type
_entity_poly.pdbx_seq_one_letter_code
_entity_poly.pdbx_strand_id
1 'polypeptide(L)' 'MTSGLKTPSRYYLELIIAFPPRPITNELEYEATQAQINKILDKPQLNSDDRAYLKILGLTIYDYEEQTESF' A
#
# COMPACT_ATOMS: atom_id res chain seq x y z
N MET A 1 28.40 3.79 10.89
CA MET A 1 27.46 2.67 11.10
C MET A 1 26.05 3.13 10.67
N THR A 2 25.78 3.19 9.37
CA THR A 2 24.44 3.46 8.82
C THR A 2 24.06 2.30 7.91
N SER A 3 23.92 1.11 8.51
CA SER A 3 23.30 -0.03 7.83
C SER A 3 21.80 0.28 7.73
N GLY A 4 21.37 1.01 6.70
CA GLY A 4 19.98 1.49 6.68
C GLY A 4 19.40 1.92 5.34
N LEU A 5 20.23 2.20 4.33
CA LEU A 5 19.71 2.48 2.98
C LEU A 5 19.65 1.17 2.19
N LYS A 6 18.60 0.36 2.43
CA LYS A 6 18.22 -0.65 1.43
C LYS A 6 17.75 0.13 0.21
N THR A 7 18.54 0.12 -0.85
CA THR A 7 18.06 0.57 -2.17
C THR A 7 16.76 -0.19 -2.45
N PRO A 8 15.63 0.50 -2.70
CA PRO A 8 14.39 -0.19 -3.00
C PRO A 8 14.61 -1.08 -4.20
N SER A 9 14.08 -2.30 -4.15
CA SER A 9 14.19 -3.20 -5.28
C SER A 9 13.47 -2.60 -6.49
N ARG A 10 13.88 -2.99 -7.69
CA ARG A 10 13.19 -2.58 -8.91
C ARG A 10 11.71 -2.95 -8.88
N TYR A 11 11.40 -4.12 -8.33
CA TYR A 11 10.04 -4.60 -8.17
C TYR A 11 9.20 -3.70 -7.25
N TYR A 12 9.76 -3.26 -6.12
CA TYR A 12 9.08 -2.32 -5.23
C TYR A 12 8.79 -0.99 -5.91
N LEU A 13 9.73 -0.48 -6.71
CA LEU A 13 9.52 0.73 -7.50
C LEU A 13 8.42 0.54 -8.56
N GLU A 14 8.35 -0.63 -9.19
CA GLU A 14 7.28 -0.97 -10.14
C GLU A 14 5.90 -0.98 -9.47
N LEU A 15 5.79 -1.49 -8.22
CA LEU A 15 4.54 -1.42 -7.45
C LEU A 15 4.12 0.04 -7.19
N ILE A 16 5.05 0.88 -6.74
CA ILE A 16 4.78 2.31 -6.46
C ILE A 16 4.41 3.06 -7.73
N ILE A 17 5.08 2.81 -8.85
CA ILE A 17 4.78 3.49 -10.12
C ILE A 17 3.42 3.04 -10.65
N ALA A 18 3.09 1.75 -10.55
CA ALA A 18 1.83 1.21 -11.04
C ALA A 18 0.62 1.71 -10.23
N PHE A 19 0.75 1.81 -8.91
CA PHE A 19 -0.29 2.36 -8.04
C PHE A 19 0.37 3.16 -6.91
N PRO A 20 0.52 4.49 -7.08
CA PRO A 20 1.20 5.33 -6.09
C PRO A 20 0.40 5.38 -4.79
N PRO A 21 1.03 5.13 -3.63
CA PRO A 21 0.36 5.31 -2.35
C PRO A 21 0.11 6.80 -2.14
N ARG A 22 -1.16 7.18 -2.00
CA ARG A 22 -1.62 8.55 -1.79
C ARG A 22 -2.79 8.55 -0.81
N PRO A 23 -3.00 9.65 -0.07
CA PRO A 23 -4.17 9.77 0.80
C PRO A 23 -5.45 9.54 0.01
N ILE A 24 -6.36 8.76 0.59
CA ILE A 24 -7.66 8.47 0.01
C ILE A 24 -8.61 9.61 0.41
N THR A 25 -9.36 10.12 -0.55
CA THR A 25 -10.24 11.30 -0.35
C THR A 25 -11.71 11.01 -0.64
N ASN A 26 -12.01 9.85 -1.22
CA ASN A 26 -13.35 9.46 -1.62
C ASN A 26 -13.48 7.93 -1.72
N GLU A 27 -14.73 7.46 -1.78
CA GLU A 27 -15.07 6.03 -1.82
C GLU A 27 -14.46 5.30 -3.02
N LEU A 28 -14.39 5.93 -4.20
CA LEU A 28 -13.82 5.29 -5.39
C LEU A 28 -12.33 5.00 -5.23
N GLU A 29 -11.60 5.91 -4.58
CA GLU A 29 -10.20 5.72 -4.22
C GLU A 29 -10.01 4.66 -3.13
N TYR A 30 -10.96 4.56 -2.19
CA TYR A 30 -11.00 3.54 -1.16
C TYR A 30 -11.16 2.14 -1.77
N GLU A 31 -12.19 1.95 -2.59
CA GLU A 31 -12.45 0.70 -3.31
C GLU A 31 -11.27 0.29 -4.19
N ALA A 32 -10.67 1.25 -4.92
CA ALA A 32 -9.51 0.98 -5.76
C ALA A 32 -8.29 0.52 -4.96
N THR A 33 -8.07 1.12 -3.78
CA THR A 33 -6.96 0.76 -2.88
C THR A 33 -7.18 -0.64 -2.29
N GLN A 34 -8.41 -0.94 -1.85
CA GLN A 34 -8.78 -2.28 -1.37
C GLN A 34 -8.61 -3.34 -2.47
N ALA A 35 -9.05 -3.07 -3.70
CA ALA A 35 -8.87 -3.98 -4.82
C ALA A 35 -7.38 -4.25 -5.12
N GLN A 36 -6.53 -3.23 -5.03
CA GLN A 36 -5.09 -3.37 -5.21
C GLN A 36 -4.46 -4.21 -4.08
N ILE A 37 -4.88 -4.02 -2.83
CA ILE A 37 -4.45 -4.86 -1.70
C ILE A 37 -4.84 -6.32 -1.94
N ASN A 38 -6.10 -6.59 -2.29
CA ASN A 38 -6.60 -7.94 -2.53
C ASN A 38 -5.81 -8.64 -3.62
N LYS A 39 -5.55 -7.95 -4.75
CA LYS A 39 -4.72 -8.47 -5.85
C LYS A 39 -3.32 -8.90 -5.39
N ILE A 40 -2.74 -8.21 -4.42
CA ILE A 40 -1.42 -8.58 -3.89
C ILE A 40 -1.55 -9.76 -2.94
N LEU A 41 -2.57 -9.78 -2.06
CA LEU A 41 -2.84 -10.86 -1.11
C LEU A 41 -3.18 -12.19 -1.79
N ASP A 42 -3.78 -12.15 -2.99
CA ASP A 42 -4.09 -13.34 -3.80
C ASP A 42 -2.84 -14.07 -4.34
N LYS A 43 -1.65 -13.48 -4.20
CA LYS A 43 -0.40 -14.14 -4.60
C LYS A 43 -0.12 -15.33 -3.69
N PRO A 44 0.37 -16.46 -4.23
CA PRO A 44 0.66 -17.66 -3.43
C PRO A 44 1.77 -17.44 -2.40
N GLN A 45 2.68 -16.49 -2.66
CA GLN A 45 3.74 -16.11 -1.73
C GLN A 45 3.98 -14.60 -1.82
N LEU A 46 4.08 -13.96 -0.65
CA LEU A 46 4.42 -12.55 -0.53
C LEU A 46 5.90 -12.41 -0.23
N ASN A 47 6.60 -11.53 -0.94
CA ASN A 47 7.98 -11.20 -0.62
C ASN A 47 8.05 -10.01 0.38
N SER A 48 9.27 -9.57 0.73
CA SER A 48 9.45 -8.45 1.66
C SER A 48 8.88 -7.14 1.13
N ASP A 49 8.94 -6.94 -0.18
CA ASP A 49 8.53 -5.71 -0.85
C ASP A 49 7.01 -5.65 -0.98
N ASP A 50 6.36 -6.79 -1.27
CA ASP A 50 4.90 -6.92 -1.20
C ASP A 50 4.40 -6.54 0.20
N ARG A 51 5.01 -7.11 1.25
CA ARG A 51 4.64 -6.81 2.64
C ARG A 51 4.89 -5.34 3.01
N ALA A 52 6.00 -4.77 2.56
CA ALA A 52 6.32 -3.36 2.82
C ALA A 52 5.30 -2.44 2.13
N TYR A 53 4.95 -2.74 0.89
CA TYR A 53 3.99 -1.97 0.12
C TYR A 53 2.55 -2.11 0.67
N LEU A 54 2.13 -3.33 1.02
CA LEU A 54 0.85 -3.60 1.67
C LEU A 54 0.69 -2.81 2.97
N LYS A 55 1.76 -2.67 3.78
CA LYS A 55 1.72 -1.86 4.99
C LYS A 55 1.39 -0.40 4.69
N ILE A 56 1.97 0.17 3.64
CA ILE A 56 1.72 1.57 3.27
C ILE A 56 0.28 1.74 2.79
N LEU A 57 -0.23 0.85 1.94
CA LEU A 57 -1.63 0.90 1.49
C LEU A 57 -2.62 0.68 2.64
N GLY A 58 -2.27 -0.17 3.61
CA GLY A 58 -3.07 -0.36 4.81
C GLY A 58 -3.15 0.91 5.66
N LEU A 59 -2.06 1.68 5.78
CA LEU A 59 -2.09 2.98 6.46
C LEU A 59 -2.99 3.98 5.75
N THR A 60 -2.98 4.02 4.40
CA THR A 60 -3.87 4.94 3.66
C THR A 60 -5.34 4.62 3.83
N ILE A 61 -5.69 3.34 3.98
CA ILE A 61 -7.05 2.88 4.30
C ILE A 61 -7.43 3.28 5.72
N TYR A 62 -6.58 2.97 6.70
CA TYR A 62 -6.81 3.31 8.10
C TYR A 62 -7.03 4.82 8.28
N ASP A 63 -6.16 5.65 7.68
CA ASP A 63 -6.28 7.11 7.76
C ASP A 63 -7.60 7.63 7.17
N TYR A 64 -8.13 6.97 6.14
CA TYR A 64 -9.41 7.33 5.52
C TYR A 64 -10.60 6.89 6.36
N GLU A 65 -10.57 5.66 6.87
CA GLU A 65 -11.60 5.11 7.76
C GLU A 65 -11.74 5.99 9.01
N GLU A 66 -10.64 6.35 9.67
CA GLU A 66 -10.65 7.24 10.85
C GLU A 66 -11.21 8.64 10.57
N GLN A 67 -11.06 9.15 9.34
CA GLN A 67 -11.63 10.45 8.95
C GLN A 67 -13.12 10.36 8.58
N THR A 68 -13.59 9.18 8.18
CA THR A 68 -14.93 8.97 7.61
C THR A 68 -15.89 8.36 8.64
N GLU A 69 -15.37 7.57 9.59
CA GLU A 69 -16.09 7.11 10.77
C GLU A 69 -16.31 8.28 11.73
N SER A 70 -17.41 9.01 11.54
CA SER A 70 -17.95 9.90 12.56
C SER A 70 -18.58 9.05 13.66
N PHE A 71 -17.96 9.01 14.84
CA PHE A 71 -18.62 8.60 16.08
C PHE A 71 -19.81 9.50 16.42
#